data_AF-A0A413RLC8-F1
#
_entry.id   AF-A0A413RLC8-F1
#
_cell.length_a   1.000
_cell.length_b   1.000
_cell.length_c   1.000
_cell.angle_alpha   90.00
_cell.angle_beta   90.00
_cell.angle_gamma   90.00
#
_symmetry.space_group_name_H-M   'P 1'
#
loop_
_entity.id
_entity.type
_entity.pdbx_description
1 polymer ?
#
loop_
_entity_poly.entity_id
_entity_poly.type
_entity_poly.pdbx_seq_one_letter_code
_entity_poly.pdbx_strand_id
1 'polypeptide(L)'
;MEAWQGSESLLAYLKAAVARLDGFDSREGERGSVASVRIWRREAPEIWAEVAANGDLWQMVATVGGFLYVDLNEGSSEAEVHADLDKLVEIARSYCDQRPQPRGRLSPKITVRTPRGELVMPRSTATNIREFFAGSWLRGPLR
;
A
#
# COMPACT_ATOMS: atom_id res chain seq x y z
N MET A 1 16.76 1.49 11.71
CA MET A 1 15.96 1.23 10.50
C MET A 1 16.33 2.35 9.57
N GLU A 2 17.25 2.09 8.64
CA GLU A 2 17.78 3.12 7.76
C GLU A 2 16.69 3.57 6.78
N ALA A 3 16.68 4.86 6.48
CA ALA A 3 15.70 5.46 5.58
C ALA A 3 16.02 5.07 4.13
N TRP A 4 14.98 5.07 3.29
CA TRP A 4 15.11 5.03 1.83
C TRP A 4 16.29 5.87 1.34
N GLN A 5 17.19 5.24 0.58
CA GLN A 5 18.41 5.87 0.05
C GLN A 5 18.33 6.16 -1.45
N GLY A 6 17.15 6.05 -2.06
CA GLY A 6 16.95 6.39 -3.47
C GLY A 6 17.11 7.87 -3.73
N SER A 7 17.43 8.20 -4.98
CA SER A 7 17.68 9.58 -5.42
C SER A 7 16.41 10.44 -5.45
N GLU A 8 15.26 9.81 -5.71
CA GLU A 8 13.95 10.45 -5.73
C GLU A 8 13.19 10.26 -4.41
N SER A 9 12.41 11.24 -3.98
CA SER A 9 11.50 11.08 -2.84
C SER A 9 10.39 10.10 -3.21
N LEU A 10 10.17 9.06 -2.38
CA LEU A 10 9.07 8.11 -2.57
C LEU A 10 7.72 8.80 -2.66
N LEU A 11 7.49 9.84 -1.86
CA LEU A 11 6.24 10.58 -1.92
C LEU A 11 6.12 11.33 -3.25
N ALA A 12 7.20 11.96 -3.71
CA ALA A 12 7.21 12.64 -5.01
C ALA A 12 6.91 11.65 -6.14
N TYR A 13 7.52 10.47 -6.12
CA TYR A 13 7.25 9.41 -7.08
C TYR A 13 5.79 8.94 -7.04
N LEU A 14 5.25 8.63 -5.85
CA LEU A 14 3.85 8.21 -5.71
C LEU A 14 2.86 9.28 -6.19
N LYS A 15 3.13 10.56 -5.88
CA LYS A 15 2.33 11.69 -6.38
C LYS A 15 2.36 11.74 -7.90
N ALA A 16 3.54 11.60 -8.50
CA ALA A 16 3.69 11.62 -9.95
C ALA A 16 3.00 10.42 -10.60
N ALA A 17 3.05 9.22 -10.00
CA ALA A 17 2.36 8.03 -10.49
C ALA A 17 0.84 8.21 -10.45
N VAL A 18 0.30 8.67 -9.33
CA VAL A 18 -1.13 8.90 -9.14
C VAL A 18 -1.66 10.06 -9.97
N ALA A 19 -0.87 11.11 -10.21
CA ALA A 19 -1.26 12.22 -11.07
C ALA A 19 -1.53 11.82 -12.52
N ARG A 20 -1.06 10.64 -12.96
CA ARG A 20 -1.36 10.06 -14.29
C ARG A 20 -2.76 9.43 -14.36
N LEU A 21 -3.41 9.22 -13.22
CA LEU A 21 -4.74 8.60 -13.14
C LEU A 21 -5.84 9.63 -13.40
N ASP A 22 -6.47 9.56 -14.56
CA ASP A 22 -7.58 10.46 -14.91
C ASP A 22 -8.87 10.10 -14.14
N GLY A 23 -9.59 11.13 -13.68
CA GLY A 23 -10.82 10.97 -12.89
C GLY A 23 -10.61 10.59 -11.42
N PHE A 24 -9.36 10.57 -10.94
CA PHE A 24 -9.02 10.31 -9.56
C PHE A 24 -8.66 11.60 -8.80
N ASP A 25 -9.02 11.62 -7.53
CA ASP A 25 -8.45 12.51 -6.54
C ASP A 25 -7.54 11.71 -5.62
N SER A 26 -6.66 12.42 -4.91
CA SER A 26 -5.72 11.78 -4.00
C SER A 26 -5.39 12.63 -2.78
N ARG A 27 -4.90 11.96 -1.75
CA ARG A 27 -4.37 12.57 -0.53
C ARG A 27 -3.05 11.90 -0.18
N GLU A 28 -2.02 12.72 -0.08
CA GLU A 28 -0.70 12.32 0.40
C GLU A 28 -0.61 12.23 1.93
N GLY A 29 0.29 11.35 2.36
CA GLY A 29 0.75 11.24 3.74
C GLY A 29 2.25 10.95 3.75
N GLU A 30 2.97 11.58 4.67
CA GLU A 30 4.37 11.26 4.94
C GLU A 30 4.58 11.18 6.45
N ARG A 31 5.27 10.13 6.89
CA ARG A 31 5.62 9.98 8.30
C ARG A 31 6.93 9.22 8.47
N GLY A 32 7.97 9.95 8.87
CA GLY A 32 9.31 9.37 8.93
C GLY A 32 9.76 8.98 7.53
N SER A 33 10.17 7.73 7.33
CA SER A 33 10.57 7.19 6.03
C SER A 33 9.41 6.58 5.22
N VAL A 34 8.18 6.66 5.74
CA VAL A 34 6.99 6.13 5.07
C VAL A 34 6.32 7.21 4.24
N ALA A 35 6.14 6.95 2.96
CA ALA A 35 5.31 7.73 2.05
C ALA A 35 4.02 6.97 1.73
N SER A 36 2.88 7.66 1.68
CA SER A 36 1.62 7.08 1.23
C SER A 36 0.81 8.04 0.37
N VAL A 37 0.02 7.47 -0.53
CA VAL A 37 -1.00 8.19 -1.28
C VAL A 37 -2.29 7.37 -1.26
N ARG A 38 -3.34 7.98 -0.71
CA ARG A 38 -4.70 7.48 -0.83
C ARG A 38 -5.32 8.04 -2.10
N ILE A 39 -5.99 7.19 -2.86
CA ILE A 39 -6.69 7.55 -4.10
C ILE A 39 -8.16 7.14 -4.02
N TRP A 40 -9.00 7.91 -4.69
CA TRP A 40 -10.42 7.61 -4.88
C TRP A 40 -10.91 8.21 -6.20
N ARG A 41 -11.98 7.63 -6.74
CA ARG A 41 -12.71 8.20 -7.87
C ARG A 41 -13.43 9.47 -7.42
N ARG A 42 -13.37 10.55 -8.20
CA ARG A 42 -14.06 11.83 -7.88
C ARG A 42 -15.55 11.64 -7.63
N GLU A 43 -16.15 10.71 -8.37
CA GLU A 43 -17.57 10.40 -8.32
C GLU A 43 -17.95 9.29 -7.33
N ALA A 44 -17.00 8.74 -6.57
CA ALA A 44 -17.21 7.81 -5.45
C ALA A 44 -16.08 7.94 -4.40
N PRO A 45 -16.05 9.05 -3.63
CA PRO A 45 -15.03 9.26 -2.60
C PRO A 45 -15.07 8.25 -1.45
N GLU A 46 -16.20 7.55 -1.27
CA GLU A 46 -16.36 6.49 -0.28
C GLU A 46 -15.60 5.20 -0.64
N ILE A 47 -15.26 5.00 -1.91
CA ILE A 47 -14.46 3.88 -2.40
C ILE A 47 -13.03 4.35 -2.60
N TRP A 48 -12.16 4.02 -1.64
CA TRP A 48 -10.76 4.44 -1.66
C TRP A 48 -9.79 3.27 -1.50
N ALA A 49 -8.58 3.48 -2.02
CA ALA A 49 -7.41 2.63 -1.84
C ALA A 49 -6.20 3.48 -1.42
N GLU A 50 -5.28 2.92 -0.65
CA GLU A 50 -4.07 3.59 -0.16
C GLU A 50 -2.86 2.75 -0.51
N VAL A 51 -1.93 3.37 -1.23
CA VAL A 51 -0.60 2.81 -1.53
C VAL A 51 0.39 3.45 -0.57
N ALA A 52 1.23 2.64 0.07
CA ALA A 52 2.26 3.14 0.96
C ALA A 52 3.55 2.34 0.82
N ALA A 53 4.68 2.99 1.07
CA ALA A 53 5.98 2.36 1.05
C ALA A 53 6.95 2.98 2.05
N ASN A 54 7.88 2.15 2.49
CA ASN A 54 9.07 2.54 3.24
C ASN A 54 10.32 2.18 2.45
N GLY A 55 10.35 2.63 1.20
CA GLY A 55 11.48 2.43 0.29
C GLY A 55 11.64 0.97 -0.12
N ASP A 56 12.84 0.46 0.09
CA ASP A 56 13.25 -0.89 -0.25
C ASP A 56 12.93 -1.92 0.85
N LEU A 57 12.27 -1.51 1.94
CA LEU A 57 11.92 -2.37 3.08
C LEU A 57 10.52 -3.00 2.97
N TRP A 58 9.54 -2.22 2.52
CA TRP A 58 8.18 -2.71 2.30
C TRP A 58 7.36 -1.77 1.44
N GLN A 59 6.40 -2.34 0.73
CA GLN A 59 5.38 -1.64 -0.04
C GLN A 59 4.01 -2.29 0.20
N MET A 60 2.91 -1.53 0.16
CA MET A 60 1.58 -2.07 0.38
C MET A 60 0.50 -1.36 -0.40
N VAL A 61 -0.62 -2.06 -0.58
CA VAL A 61 -1.91 -1.46 -0.94
C VAL A 61 -2.99 -1.94 0.02
N ALA A 62 -3.76 -0.98 0.54
CA ALA A 62 -4.91 -1.23 1.42
C ALA A 62 -6.17 -0.60 0.79
N THR A 63 -7.35 -1.19 1.02
CA THR A 63 -8.62 -0.63 0.51
C THR A 63 -9.65 -0.48 1.60
N VAL A 64 -10.64 0.41 1.40
CA VAL A 64 -11.77 0.59 2.33
C VAL A 64 -12.55 -0.70 2.57
N GLY A 65 -12.58 -1.61 1.58
CA GLY A 65 -13.21 -2.92 1.67
C GLY A 65 -12.44 -3.95 2.49
N GLY A 66 -11.30 -3.57 3.08
CA GLY A 66 -10.49 -4.43 3.96
C GLY A 66 -9.51 -5.35 3.23
N PHE A 67 -9.29 -5.15 1.92
CA PHE A 67 -8.18 -5.79 1.22
C PHE A 67 -6.86 -5.16 1.66
N LEU A 68 -5.85 -6.00 1.90
CA LEU A 68 -4.49 -5.58 2.23
C LEU A 68 -3.51 -6.53 1.53
N TYR A 69 -2.63 -5.96 0.71
CA TYR A 69 -1.46 -6.63 0.16
C TYR A 69 -0.22 -5.91 0.66
N VAL A 70 0.76 -6.64 1.18
CA VAL A 70 2.03 -6.11 1.65
C VAL A 70 3.14 -6.95 1.01
N ASP A 71 4.08 -6.26 0.39
CA ASP A 71 5.34 -6.82 -0.08
C ASP A 71 6.46 -6.38 0.85
N LEU A 72 7.29 -7.31 1.29
CA LEU A 72 8.44 -7.03 2.14
C LEU A 72 9.69 -7.32 1.32
N ASN A 73 10.28 -6.28 0.77
CA ASN A 73 11.53 -6.40 0.07
C ASN A 73 12.66 -5.95 1.01
N GLU A 74 13.88 -6.43 0.84
CA GLU A 74 15.05 -5.84 1.52
C GLU A 74 16.16 -5.76 0.47
N GLY A 75 16.74 -4.57 0.28
CA GLY A 75 17.82 -4.36 -0.69
C GLY A 75 17.37 -4.32 -2.15
N SER A 76 16.11 -3.96 -2.42
CA SER A 76 15.64 -3.66 -3.77
C SER A 76 16.32 -2.41 -4.32
N SER A 77 16.63 -2.43 -5.61
CA SER A 77 17.05 -1.23 -6.33
C SER A 77 15.90 -0.22 -6.46
N GLU A 78 16.24 1.05 -6.65
CA GLU A 78 15.25 2.12 -6.84
C GLU A 78 14.28 1.82 -8.00
N ALA A 79 14.80 1.26 -9.10
CA ALA A 79 14.00 0.87 -10.26
C ALA A 79 12.99 -0.26 -9.94
N GLU A 80 13.36 -1.22 -9.09
CA GLU A 80 12.46 -2.29 -8.65
C GLU A 80 11.36 -1.72 -7.74
N VAL A 81 11.73 -0.85 -6.80
CA VAL A 81 10.75 -0.18 -5.93
C VAL A 81 9.76 0.64 -6.75
N HIS A 82 10.23 1.38 -7.75
CA HIS A 82 9.36 2.14 -8.67
C HIS A 82 8.42 1.21 -9.43
N ALA A 83 8.93 0.12 -10.02
CA ALA A 83 8.12 -0.85 -10.74
C ALA A 83 7.06 -1.51 -9.85
N ASP A 84 7.37 -1.78 -8.59
CA ASP A 84 6.41 -2.36 -7.64
C ASP A 84 5.37 -1.34 -7.19
N LEU A 85 5.77 -0.09 -6.96
CA LEU A 85 4.83 1.00 -6.67
C LEU A 85 3.86 1.24 -7.84
N ASP A 86 4.33 1.24 -9.08
CA ASP A 86 3.47 1.34 -10.27
C ASP A 86 2.42 0.20 -10.30
N LYS A 87 2.82 -1.04 -10.00
CA LYS A 87 1.87 -2.18 -9.91
C LYS A 87 0.83 -1.95 -8.80
N LEU A 88 1.26 -1.48 -7.63
CA LEU A 88 0.34 -1.22 -6.51
C LEU A 88 -0.64 -0.09 -6.82
N VAL A 89 -0.20 0.95 -7.51
CA VAL A 89 -1.06 2.04 -8.00
C VAL A 89 -2.10 1.50 -8.99
N GLU A 90 -1.72 0.61 -9.92
CA GLU A 90 -2.68 -0.01 -10.84
C GLU A 90 -3.69 -0.92 -10.11
N ILE A 91 -3.26 -1.67 -9.08
CA ILE A 91 -4.17 -2.45 -8.23
C ILE A 91 -5.17 -1.52 -7.51
N ALA A 92 -4.68 -0.43 -6.93
CA ALA A 92 -5.49 0.56 -6.24
C ALA A 92 -6.52 1.21 -7.19
N ARG A 93 -6.08 1.59 -8.39
CA ARG A 93 -6.93 2.13 -9.47
C ARG A 93 -8.01 1.12 -9.85
N SER A 94 -7.63 -0.13 -10.13
CA SER A 94 -8.55 -1.20 -10.54
C SER A 94 -9.63 -1.45 -9.48
N TYR A 95 -9.27 -1.41 -8.20
CA TYR A 95 -10.23 -1.51 -7.09
C TYR A 95 -11.27 -0.37 -7.13
N CYS A 96 -10.81 0.86 -7.28
CA CYS A 96 -11.68 2.04 -7.32
C CYS A 96 -12.56 2.10 -8.58
N ASP A 97 -12.08 1.57 -9.71
CA ASP A 97 -12.83 1.51 -10.98
C ASP A 97 -14.04 0.54 -10.93
N GLN A 98 -14.03 -0.47 -10.05
CA GLN A 98 -15.01 -1.57 -10.04
C GLN A 98 -16.00 -1.52 -8.87
N ARG A 99 -16.76 -0.42 -8.72
CA ARG A 99 -17.83 -0.30 -7.70
C ARG A 99 -18.75 -1.55 -7.63
N PRO A 100 -19.00 -2.14 -6.44
CA PRO A 100 -18.23 -3.16 -5.71
C PRO A 100 -18.52 -4.62 -6.22
N GLN A 101 -17.78 -5.72 -5.98
CA GLN A 101 -16.98 -6.22 -4.84
C GLN A 101 -15.87 -7.20 -5.28
N PRO A 102 -14.88 -7.47 -4.41
CA PRO A 102 -14.75 -8.82 -3.88
C PRO A 102 -15.05 -8.82 -2.38
N ARG A 103 -15.88 -9.79 -1.95
CA ARG A 103 -15.90 -10.19 -0.54
C ARG A 103 -14.52 -10.73 -0.21
N GLY A 104 -13.66 -9.88 0.35
CA GLY A 104 -12.33 -10.24 0.74
C GLY A 104 -12.34 -11.05 2.04
N ARG A 105 -12.38 -12.37 1.93
CA ARG A 105 -11.64 -13.18 2.89
C ARG A 105 -10.17 -12.83 2.70
N LEU A 106 -9.50 -12.41 3.77
CA LEU A 106 -8.06 -12.61 3.92
C LEU A 106 -7.72 -13.98 3.33
N SER A 107 -6.76 -14.03 2.40
CA SER A 107 -6.02 -15.27 2.29
C SER A 107 -5.54 -15.58 3.72
N PRO A 108 -5.77 -16.78 4.27
CA PRO A 108 -5.34 -17.15 5.63
C PRO A 108 -3.81 -17.21 5.76
N LYS A 109 -3.10 -16.59 4.81
CA LYS A 109 -1.73 -16.72 4.42
C LYS A 109 -1.26 -15.32 4.03
N ILE A 110 -0.44 -14.71 4.88
CA ILE A 110 0.38 -13.58 4.46
C ILE A 110 1.57 -14.18 3.72
N THR A 111 1.68 -13.90 2.43
CA THR A 111 2.83 -14.31 1.64
C THR A 111 3.84 -13.19 1.68
N VAL A 112 4.90 -13.38 2.47
CA VAL A 112 6.08 -12.53 2.50
C VAL A 112 7.09 -13.15 1.55
N ARG A 113 7.39 -12.48 0.43
CA ARG A 113 8.47 -12.91 -0.45
C ARG A 113 9.77 -12.27 0.02
N THR A 114 10.82 -13.06 0.10
CA THR A 114 12.17 -12.58 0.43
C THR A 114 13.14 -13.12 -0.63
N PRO A 115 14.34 -12.52 -0.79
CA PRO A 115 15.38 -13.07 -1.67
C PRO A 115 15.79 -14.53 -1.35
N ARG A 116 15.47 -15.02 -0.14
CA ARG A 116 15.74 -16.39 0.33
C ARG A 116 14.57 -17.36 0.13
N GLY A 117 13.44 -16.88 -0.39
CA GLY A 117 12.25 -17.69 -0.65
C GLY A 117 10.96 -17.05 -0.16
N GLU A 118 9.86 -17.78 -0.35
CA GLU A 118 8.51 -17.35 -0.02
C GLU A 118 8.09 -17.87 1.36
N LEU A 119 7.78 -16.96 2.29
CA LEU A 119 7.24 -17.26 3.62
C LEU A 119 5.72 -17.07 3.62
N VAL A 120 5.01 -18.16 3.86
CA VAL A 120 3.54 -18.18 3.86
C VAL A 120 3.04 -18.32 5.31
N MET A 121 2.60 -17.23 5.93
CA MET A 121 2.26 -17.20 7.37
C MET A 121 0.76 -17.40 7.64
N PRO A 122 0.38 -18.34 8.53
CA PRO A 122 -1.02 -18.60 8.86
C PRO A 122 -1.70 -17.48 9.70
N ARG A 123 -3.03 -17.48 9.68
CA ARG A 123 -3.98 -16.50 10.25
C ARG A 123 -3.66 -15.97 11.67
N SER A 124 -3.01 -16.74 12.53
CA SER A 124 -2.64 -16.30 13.89
C SER A 124 -1.58 -15.21 13.90
N THR A 125 -0.67 -15.18 12.91
CA THR A 125 0.37 -14.15 12.79
C THR A 125 -0.17 -12.87 12.13
N ALA A 126 -1.19 -13.00 11.26
CA ALA A 126 -1.90 -11.87 10.69
C ALA A 126 -2.65 -11.04 11.74
N THR A 127 -3.08 -11.66 12.85
CA THR A 127 -3.63 -10.95 14.02
C THR A 127 -2.55 -10.13 14.72
N ASN A 128 -1.34 -10.68 14.91
CA ASN A 128 -0.23 -9.93 15.50
C ASN A 128 0.23 -8.77 14.60
N ILE A 129 0.19 -8.94 13.27
CA ILE A 129 0.45 -7.86 12.31
C ILE A 129 -0.66 -6.82 12.35
N ARG A 130 -1.93 -7.23 12.45
CA ARG A 130 -3.04 -6.30 12.70
C ARG A 130 -2.91 -5.57 14.01
N GLU A 131 -2.43 -6.20 15.08
CA GLU A 131 -2.19 -5.53 16.37
C GLU A 131 -1.00 -4.58 16.30
N PHE A 132 0.07 -4.97 15.59
CA PHE A 132 1.21 -4.13 15.27
C PHE A 132 0.79 -2.86 14.53
N PHE A 133 -0.13 -2.98 13.57
CA PHE A 133 -0.70 -1.85 12.84
C PHE A 133 -1.91 -1.19 13.53
N ALA A 134 -2.61 -1.84 14.45
CA ALA A 134 -3.75 -1.26 15.19
C ALA A 134 -3.29 -0.24 16.24
N GLY A 135 -2.05 -0.38 16.73
CA GLY A 135 -1.37 0.66 17.52
C GLY A 135 -0.89 1.86 16.68
N SER A 136 -1.07 1.82 15.35
CA SER A 136 -0.44 2.78 14.45
C SER A 136 -1.42 3.21 13.32
N TRP A 137 -1.96 4.44 13.43
CA TRP A 137 -2.46 5.28 12.32
C TRP A 137 -3.84 5.03 11.71
N LEU A 138 -4.54 3.92 11.98
CA LEU A 138 -5.91 3.71 11.45
C LEU A 138 -7.05 4.35 12.28
N ARG A 139 -6.75 5.15 13.31
CA ARG A 139 -7.76 5.90 14.08
C ARG A 139 -7.56 7.41 13.90
N GLY A 140 -8.21 7.96 12.88
CA GLY A 140 -8.71 9.34 12.88
C GLY A 140 -10.24 9.30 12.92
N PRO A 141 -10.93 10.26 13.57
CA PRO A 141 -12.31 10.09 13.99
C PRO A 141 -13.26 10.05 12.78
N LEU A 142 -14.21 9.11 12.82
CA LEU A 142 -15.44 9.25 12.07
C LEU A 142 -16.22 10.44 12.66
N ARG A 143 -16.15 11.58 11.97
CA ARG A 143 -17.15 12.64 11.99
C ARG A 143 -17.31 13.19 10.60
#